data_AF-A0A846Y7L3-F1
#
_entry.id   AF-A0A846Y7L3-F1
#
_cell.length_a   1.000
_cell.length_b   1.000
_cell.length_c   1.000
_cell.angle_alpha   90.00
_cell.angle_beta   90.00
_cell.angle_gamma   90.00
#
_symmetry.space_group_name_H-M   'P 1'
#
loop_
_entity.id
_entity.type
_entity.pdbx_description
1 polymer ?
#
loop_
_entity_poly.entity_id
_entity_poly.type
_entity_poly.pdbx_seq_one_letter_code
_entity_poly.pdbx_strand_id
1 'polypeptide(L)' 'MVWTIRLDTGPLATALVLCGAVMEHDAAAVVVPSFEHADAVRHAITDIAALVTPIRVYPLGYRWPVVDLDRR' A
#
# COMPACT_ATOMS: atom_id res chain seq x y z
N MET A 1 -11.24 -18.68 5.97
CA MET A 1 -11.44 -17.34 6.57
C MET A 1 -10.09 -16.88 7.10
N VAL A 2 -9.36 -16.10 6.30
CA VAL A 2 -8.09 -15.48 6.73
C VAL A 2 -8.48 -14.21 7.48
N TRP A 3 -7.98 -14.04 8.71
CA TRP A 3 -8.12 -12.82 9.47
C TRP A 3 -7.30 -11.72 8.79
N THR A 4 -7.89 -11.03 7.82
CA THR A 4 -7.25 -9.87 7.20
C THR A 4 -7.22 -8.75 8.23
N ILE A 5 -6.03 -8.48 8.76
CA ILE A 5 -5.78 -7.28 9.56
C ILE A 5 -6.11 -6.09 8.64
N ARG A 6 -6.99 -5.19 9.08
CA ARG A 6 -7.30 -3.96 8.35
C ARG A 6 -6.77 -2.76 9.13
N LEU A 7 -6.58 -1.68 8.42
CA LEU A 7 -6.35 -0.37 9.02
C LEU A 7 -7.69 0.14 9.55
N ASP A 8 -7.73 0.51 10.82
CA ASP A 8 -8.94 1.01 11.49
C ASP A 8 -9.26 2.47 11.11
N THR A 9 -8.31 3.14 10.45
CA THR A 9 -8.44 4.50 9.93
C THR A 9 -8.87 4.52 8.46
N GLY A 10 -9.64 5.55 8.10
CA GLY A 10 -10.03 5.79 6.71
C GLY A 10 -8.82 5.98 5.78
N PRO A 11 -8.94 5.67 4.47
CA PRO A 11 -7.80 5.62 3.55
C PRO A 11 -6.96 6.90 3.48
N LEU A 12 -7.59 8.07 3.51
CA LEU A 12 -6.90 9.36 3.46
C LEU A 12 -6.03 9.58 4.71
N ALA A 13 -6.59 9.34 5.90
CA ALA A 13 -5.86 9.51 7.15
C ALA A 13 -4.68 8.52 7.21
N THR A 14 -4.90 7.27 6.83
CA THR A 14 -3.83 6.28 6.73
C THR A 14 -2.73 6.72 5.76
N ALA A 15 -3.08 7.21 4.57
CA ALA A 15 -2.09 7.66 3.59
C ALA A 15 -1.24 8.83 4.14
N LEU A 16 -1.84 9.79 4.83
CA LEU A 16 -1.10 10.91 5.44
C LEU A 16 -0.15 10.43 6.54
N VAL A 17 -0.60 9.54 7.42
CA VAL A 17 0.24 8.96 8.47
C VAL A 17 1.40 8.16 7.86
N LEU A 18 1.12 7.35 6.83
CA LEU A 18 2.14 6.59 6.11
C LEU A 18 3.17 7.51 5.46
N CYS A 19 2.73 8.55 4.74
CA CYS A 19 3.63 9.51 4.11
C CYS A 19 4.53 10.19 5.15
N GLY A 20 3.94 10.65 6.26
CA GLY A 20 4.69 11.26 7.36
C GLY A 20 5.78 10.31 7.89
N ALA A 21 5.41 9.08 8.24
CA ALA A 21 6.35 8.09 8.77
C ALA A 21 7.45 7.72 7.77
N VAL A 22 7.12 7.58 6.48
CA VAL A 22 8.12 7.27 5.44
C VAL A 22 9.11 8.43 5.29
N MET A 23 8.62 9.67 5.24
CA MET A 23 9.48 10.85 5.10
C MET A 23 10.33 11.10 6.34
N GLU A 24 9.76 10.92 7.54
CA GLU A 24 10.47 11.12 8.81
C GLU A 24 11.64 10.14 8.99
N HIS A 25 11.48 8.91 8.51
CA HIS A 25 12.48 7.86 8.68
C HIS A 25 13.28 7.52 7.41
N ASP A 26 13.09 8.26 6.32
CA ASP A 26 13.66 7.96 4.99
C ASP A 26 13.46 6.48 4.60
N ALA A 27 12.24 5.98 4.82
CA ALA A 27 11.96 4.56 4.72
C ALA A 27 11.93 4.10 3.25
N ALA A 28 12.86 3.22 2.88
CA ALA A 28 12.92 2.67 1.52
C ALA A 28 11.75 1.72 1.18
N ALA A 29 11.08 1.15 2.17
CA ALA A 29 10.01 0.18 1.98
C ALA A 29 8.98 0.16 3.12
N VAL A 30 7.75 -0.19 2.78
CA VAL A 30 6.65 -0.49 3.71
C VAL A 30 6.32 -1.98 3.61
N VAL A 31 6.48 -2.71 4.72
CA VAL A 31 6.18 -4.14 4.80
C VAL A 31 4.78 -4.33 5.39
N VAL A 32 3.93 -5.06 4.68
CA VAL A 32 2.54 -5.31 5.07
C VAL A 32 2.25 -6.82 5.15
N PRO A 33 1.30 -7.26 5.99
CA PRO A 33 1.01 -8.69 6.16
C PRO A 33 0.38 -9.34 4.91
N SER A 34 -0.37 -8.57 4.11
CA SER A 34 -0.96 -9.06 2.87
C SER A 34 -1.24 -7.92 1.90
N PHE A 35 -1.55 -8.25 0.64
CA PHE A 35 -1.94 -7.25 -0.36
C PHE A 35 -3.25 -6.54 0.02
N GLU A 36 -4.23 -7.29 0.52
CA GLU A 36 -5.54 -6.78 0.95
C GLU A 36 -5.43 -5.78 2.11
N HIS A 37 -4.41 -5.92 2.98
CA HIS A 37 -4.13 -4.95 4.04
C HIS A 37 -3.79 -3.56 3.48
N ALA A 38 -3.04 -3.53 2.37
CA ALA A 38 -2.55 -2.30 1.77
C ALA A 38 -3.44 -1.78 0.63
N ASP A 39 -4.46 -2.52 0.20
CA ASP A 39 -5.18 -2.26 -1.05
C ASP A 39 -5.62 -0.80 -1.19
N ALA A 40 -6.23 -0.22 -0.15
CA ALA A 40 -6.72 1.16 -0.18
C ALA A 40 -5.63 2.25 -0.27
N VAL A 41 -4.38 1.93 0.09
CA VAL A 41 -3.25 2.87 0.16
C VAL A 41 -2.04 2.44 -0.68
N ARG A 42 -2.17 1.35 -1.45
CA ARG A 42 -1.07 0.75 -2.21
C ARG A 42 -0.39 1.74 -3.16
N HIS A 43 -1.18 2.62 -3.78
CA HIS A 43 -0.69 3.66 -4.67
C HIS A 43 0.16 4.67 -3.90
N ALA A 44 -0.37 5.19 -2.79
CA ALA A 44 0.33 6.13 -1.93
C ALA A 44 1.66 5.55 -1.43
N ILE A 45 1.70 4.26 -1.06
CA ILE A 45 2.94 3.58 -0.69
C ILE A 45 3.89 3.55 -1.89
N THR A 46 3.47 3.01 -3.03
CA THR A 46 4.34 2.84 -4.20
C THR A 46 4.82 4.16 -4.80
N ASP A 47 4.16 5.29 -4.51
CA ASP A 47 4.61 6.61 -4.97
C ASP A 47 5.83 7.12 -4.18
N ILE A 48 6.05 6.64 -2.95
CA ILE A 48 7.09 7.16 -2.04
C ILE A 48 8.06 6.10 -1.48
N ALA A 49 7.71 4.82 -1.54
CA ALA A 49 8.52 3.71 -1.07
C ALA A 49 8.20 2.41 -1.85
N ALA A 50 9.00 1.35 -1.67
CA ALA A 50 8.61 0.02 -2.13
C ALA A 50 7.51 -0.58 -1.24
N LEU A 51 6.54 -1.28 -1.82
CA LEU A 51 5.55 -2.06 -1.08
C LEU A 51 5.99 -3.53 -1.03
N VAL A 52 6.15 -4.08 0.16
CA VAL A 52 6.56 -5.47 0.38
C VAL A 52 5.45 -6.25 1.06
N THR A 53 5.00 -7.32 0.42
CA THR A 53 4.14 -8.34 1.02
C THR A 53 4.96 -9.63 1.22
N PRO A 54 4.49 -10.63 1.99
CA PRO A 54 5.24 -11.88 2.17
C PRO A 54 5.51 -12.64 0.87
N ILE A 55 4.70 -12.40 -0.18
CA ILE A 55 4.75 -13.14 -1.44
C ILE A 55 5.34 -12.33 -2.61
N ARG A 56 5.44 -11.00 -2.49
CA ARG A 56 5.80 -10.12 -3.60
C ARG A 56 6.30 -8.76 -3.12
N VAL A 57 7.29 -8.25 -3.83
CA VAL A 57 7.78 -6.87 -3.75
C VAL A 57 7.26 -6.07 -4.95
N TYR A 58 6.74 -4.88 -4.69
CA TYR A 58 6.37 -3.88 -5.69
C TYR A 58 7.32 -2.68 -5.51
N PRO A 59 8.14 -2.35 -6.52
CA PRO A 59 9.15 -1.30 -6.38
C PRO A 59 8.52 0.10 -6.25
N LEU A 60 9.33 1.06 -5.79
CA LEU A 60 9.01 2.49 -5.88
C LEU A 60 8.65 2.86 -7.33
N GLY A 61 7.59 3.63 -7.50
CA GLY A 61 7.03 4.04 -8.78
C GLY A 61 6.25 2.94 -9.52
N TYR A 62 5.98 1.78 -8.89
CA TYR A 62 5.23 0.71 -9.54
C TYR A 62 3.87 1.21 -10.02
N ARG A 63 3.61 1.05 -11.32
CA ARG A 63 2.33 1.43 -11.94
C ARG A 63 1.36 0.26 -11.87
N TRP A 64 0.31 0.45 -11.08
CA TRP A 64 -0.75 -0.54 -10.94
C TRP A 64 -1.54 -0.65 -12.25
N PRO A 65 -1.77 -1.88 -12.75
CA PRO A 65 -2.63 -2.06 -13.90
C PRO A 65 -4.04 -1.58 -13.53
N VAL A 66 -4.56 -0.63 -14.31
CA VAL A 66 -5.97 -0.22 -14.22
C VAL A 66 -6.76 -1.39 -14.80
N VAL A 67 -7.43 -2.16 -13.94
CA VAL A 67 -8.43 -3.11 -14.42
C VAL A 67 -9.60 -2.26 -14.90
N ASP A 68 -9.79 -2.23 -16.21
CA ASP A 68 -10.95 -1.60 -16.83
C ASP A 68 -12.20 -2.35 -16.35
N LEU A 69 -12.99 -1.69 -15.49
CA LEU A 69 -14.21 -2.26 -14.91
C LEU A 69 -15.39 -2.21 -15.91
N ASP A 70 -15.20 -1.70 -17.13
CA ASP A 70 -16.24 -1.60 -18.16
C ASP A 70 -16.44 -2.89 -18.99
N ARG A 71 -16.59 -4.05 -18.33
CA ARG A 71 -17.06 -5.24 -19.06
C ARG A 71 -17.82 -6.27 -18.21
N ARG A 72 -19.05 -5.92 -17.80
CA ARG A 72 -20.32 -6.63 -18.10
C ARG A 72 -21.45 -6.22 -17.17
#